data_AF-A0AA51YG75-F1
#
_entry.id   AF-A0AA51YG75-F1
#
_cell.length_a   1.000
_cell.length_b   1.000
_cell.length_c   1.000
_cell.angle_alpha   90.00
_cell.angle_beta   90.00
_cell.angle_gamma   90.00
#
_symmetry.space_group_name_H-M   'P 1'
#
loop_
_entity.id
_entity.type
_entity.pdbx_description
1 polymer ?
#
loop_
_entity_poly.entity_id
_entity_poly.type
_entity_poly.pdbx_seq_one_letter_code
_entity_poly.pdbx_strand_id
1 'polypeptide(L)'
;MVTEIVILIVAIIAAILLWKVLKTVKNMVINTIMGLIVLVIANLVLGLHIAYDWIVILVCAIAGVVGALLIIVLSYLGIAF
;
A
#
# COMPACT_ATOMS: atom_id res chain seq x y z
N MET A 1 -7.09 3.85 -43.34
CA MET A 1 -6.43 2.54 -43.12
C MET A 1 -5.26 2.63 -42.13
N VAL A 2 -4.21 3.43 -42.37
CA VAL A 2 -3.03 3.51 -41.46
C VAL A 2 -3.38 4.17 -40.12
N THR A 3 -4.23 5.20 -40.13
CA THR A 3 -4.70 5.91 -38.93
C THR A 3 -5.50 5.02 -37.97
N GLU A 4 -6.43 4.21 -38.49
CA GLU A 4 -7.21 3.29 -37.65
C GLU A 4 -6.31 2.25 -36.97
N ILE A 5 -5.30 1.74 -37.69
CA ILE A 5 -4.34 0.77 -37.14
C ILE A 5 -3.50 1.40 -36.03
N VAL A 6 -3.03 2.65 -36.21
CA VAL A 6 -2.27 3.37 -35.18
C VAL A 6 -3.12 3.63 -33.93
N ILE A 7 -4.37 4.07 -34.10
CA ILE A 7 -5.29 4.31 -32.98
C ILE A 7 -5.57 3.01 -32.21
N LEU A 8 -5.77 1.89 -32.91
CA LEU A 8 -5.96 0.59 -32.28
C LEU A 8 -4.75 0.14 -31.46
N ILE A 9 -3.53 0.31 -31.99
CA ILE A 9 -2.30 -0.03 -31.27
C ILE A 9 -2.16 0.82 -29.99
N VAL A 10 -2.39 2.13 -30.08
CA VAL A 10 -2.34 3.03 -28.91
C VAL A 10 -3.41 2.65 -27.88
N ALA A 11 -4.63 2.32 -28.32
CA ALA A 11 -5.70 1.89 -27.43
C ALA A 11 -5.35 0.59 -26.68
N ILE A 12 -4.73 -0.38 -27.36
CA ILE A 12 -4.25 -1.63 -26.74
C ILE A 12 -3.17 -1.34 -25.70
N ILE A 13 -2.19 -0.49 -26.03
CA ILE A 13 -1.12 -0.11 -25.09
C ILE A 13 -1.71 0.60 -23.85
N ALA A 14 -2.64 1.54 -24.05
CA ALA A 14 -3.32 2.23 -22.97
C ALA A 14 -4.13 1.27 -22.08
N ALA A 15 -4.83 0.30 -22.68
CA ALA A 15 -5.57 -0.73 -21.95
C ALA A 15 -4.64 -1.62 -21.11
N ILE A 16 -3.47 -2.02 -21.63
CA ILE A 16 -2.48 -2.81 -20.91
C ILE A 16 -1.91 -2.01 -19.72
N LEU A 17 -1.57 -0.73 -19.93
CA LEU A 17 -1.09 0.15 -18.88
C LEU A 17 -2.13 0.31 -17.76
N LEU A 18 -3.39 0.60 -18.13
CA LEU A 18 -4.49 0.72 -17.18
C LEU A 18 -4.72 -0.58 -16.40
N TRP A 19 -4.68 -1.73 -17.07
CA TRP A 19 -4.84 -3.03 -16.41
C TRP A 19 -3.73 -3.30 -15.40
N LYS A 20 -2.48 -2.94 -15.73
CA LYS A 20 -1.34 -3.09 -14.82
C LYS A 20 -1.47 -2.18 -13.61
N VAL A 21 -1.87 -0.92 -13.81
CA VAL A 21 -2.11 0.03 -12.70
C VAL A 21 -3.23 -0.47 -11.78
N LEU A 22 -4.38 -0.88 -12.34
CA LEU A 22 -5.50 -1.44 -11.58
C LEU A 22 -5.08 -2.66 -10.75
N LYS A 23 -4.22 -3.53 -11.32
CA LYS A 23 -3.71 -4.71 -10.61
C LYS A 23 -2.78 -4.32 -9.46
N THR A 24 -1.90 -3.33 -9.67
CA THR A 24 -1.03 -2.80 -8.61
C THR A 24 -1.81 -2.14 -7.48
N VAL A 25 -2.86 -1.37 -7.80
CA VAL A 25 -3.70 -0.71 -6.78
C VAL A 25 -4.41 -1.74 -5.90
N LYS A 26 -4.95 -2.81 -6.48
CA LYS A 26 -5.55 -3.90 -5.69
C LYS A 26 -4.54 -4.52 -4.72
N ASN A 27 -3.31 -4.74 -5.18
CA ASN A 27 -2.24 -5.28 -4.34
C ASN A 27 -1.85 -4.30 -3.21
N MET A 28 -1.82 -3.01 -3.51
CA MET A 28 -1.55 -1.95 -2.52
C MET A 28 -2.60 -1.96 -1.41
N VAL A 29 -3.89 -2.07 -1.74
CA VAL A 29 -4.97 -2.16 -0.75
C VAL A 29 -4.82 -3.38 0.16
N ILE A 30 -4.53 -4.55 -0.40
CA ILE A 30 -4.30 -5.78 0.39
C ILE A 30 -3.10 -5.61 1.32
N ASN A 31 -2.03 -4.99 0.83
CA ASN A 31 -0.80 -4.74 1.57
C ASN A 31 -1.05 -3.75 2.73
N THR A 32 -1.83 -2.69 2.49
CA THR A 32 -2.30 -1.76 3.53
C THR A 32 -3.10 -2.49 4.59
N ILE A 33 -4.08 -3.30 4.18
CA ILE A 33 -4.96 -4.05 5.10
C ILE A 33 -4.14 -5.02 5.94
N MET A 34 -3.24 -5.81 5.33
CA MET A 34 -2.35 -6.70 6.08
C MET A 34 -1.44 -5.93 7.05
N GLY A 35 -0.84 -4.82 6.62
CA GLY A 35 -0.02 -3.97 7.47
C GLY A 35 -0.80 -3.42 8.66
N LEU A 36 -2.00 -2.90 8.43
CA LEU A 36 -2.89 -2.42 9.50
C LEU A 36 -3.32 -3.54 10.45
N ILE A 37 -3.66 -4.73 9.94
CA ILE A 37 -4.00 -5.89 10.78
C ILE A 37 -2.83 -6.22 11.72
N VAL A 38 -1.60 -6.27 11.19
CA VAL A 38 -0.41 -6.52 12.01
C VAL A 38 -0.20 -5.40 13.04
N LEU A 39 -0.41 -4.14 12.66
CA LEU A 39 -0.29 -3.00 13.57
C LEU A 39 -1.32 -3.07 14.71
N VAL A 40 -2.59 -3.40 14.40
CA VAL A 40 -3.67 -3.58 15.38
C VAL A 40 -3.33 -4.71 16.35
N ILE A 41 -2.87 -5.86 15.84
CA ILE A 41 -2.48 -7.00 16.66
C ILE A 41 -1.30 -6.62 17.56
N ALA A 42 -0.29 -5.94 17.02
CA ALA A 42 0.86 -5.49 17.79
C ALA A 42 0.46 -4.49 18.88
N ASN A 43 -0.43 -3.54 18.57
CA ASN A 43 -0.98 -2.58 19.52
C ASN A 43 -1.74 -3.30 20.66
N LEU A 44 -2.56 -4.31 20.34
CA LEU A 44 -3.32 -5.09 21.32
C LEU A 44 -2.43 -6.00 22.20
N VAL A 45 -1.41 -6.64 21.61
CA VAL A 45 -0.53 -7.61 22.30
C VAL A 45 0.57 -6.91 23.10
N LEU A 46 1.16 -5.84 22.54
CA LEU A 46 2.24 -5.08 23.18
C LEU A 46 1.73 -3.90 24.02
N GLY A 47 0.43 -3.58 23.95
CA GLY A 47 -0.16 -2.41 24.63
C GLY A 47 0.34 -1.07 24.08
N LEU A 48 0.90 -1.07 22.88
CA LEU A 48 1.52 0.09 22.24
C LEU A 48 0.43 1.00 21.68
N HIS A 49 0.25 2.22 22.18
CA HIS A 49 -0.83 3.14 21.77
C HIS A 49 -0.61 3.81 20.40
N ILE A 50 -0.22 3.03 19.38
CA ILE A 50 0.18 3.52 18.06
C ILE A 50 -0.95 4.33 17.43
N ALA A 51 -0.69 5.59 17.12
CA ALA A 51 -1.65 6.45 16.45
C ALA A 51 -1.80 6.05 14.98
N TYR A 52 -3.04 5.85 14.53
CA TYR A 52 -3.37 5.61 13.11
C TYR A 52 -3.38 6.93 12.33
N ASP A 53 -2.22 7.57 12.21
CA ASP A 53 -2.08 8.80 11.42
C ASP A 53 -2.08 8.53 9.91
N TRP A 54 -2.39 9.56 9.11
CA TRP A 54 -2.34 9.49 7.65
C TRP A 54 -0.99 8.98 7.14
N ILE A 55 0.10 9.33 7.82
CA ILE A 55 1.46 8.89 7.48
C ILE A 55 1.61 7.37 7.68
N VAL A 56 1.09 6.82 8.78
CA VAL A 56 1.14 5.37 9.09
C VAL A 56 0.41 4.56 8.04
N ILE A 57 -0.77 5.02 7.63
CA ILE A 57 -1.57 4.38 6.58
C ILE A 57 -0.82 4.40 5.25
N LEU A 58 -0.15 5.52 4.92
CA LEU A 58 0.61 5.66 3.68
C LEU A 58 1.85 4.75 3.66
N VAL A 59 2.57 4.66 4.78
CA VAL A 59 3.71 3.75 4.93
C VAL A 59 3.26 2.29 4.84
N CYS A 60 2.17 1.91 5.50
CA CYS A 60 1.58 0.58 5.34
C CYS A 60 1.08 0.32 3.91
N ALA A 61 0.64 1.33 3.16
CA ALA A 61 0.24 1.13 1.78
C ALA A 61 1.42 0.86 0.85
N ILE A 62 2.53 1.57 1.05
CA ILE A 62 3.73 1.43 0.21
C ILE A 62 4.54 0.19 0.62
N ALA A 63 4.78 0.00 1.92
CA ALA A 63 5.66 -1.03 2.46
C ALA A 63 4.92 -2.23 3.08
N GLY A 64 3.63 -2.12 3.38
CA GLY A 64 2.81 -3.25 3.82
C GLY A 64 3.08 -3.71 5.23
N VAL A 65 3.18 -5.04 5.35
CA VAL A 65 3.61 -5.73 6.57
C VAL A 65 5.00 -5.27 7.00
N VAL A 66 5.91 -5.00 6.05
CA VAL A 66 7.25 -4.48 6.36
C VAL A 66 7.16 -3.07 6.96
N GLY A 67 6.23 -2.25 6.44
CA GLY A 67 5.93 -0.92 7.00
C GLY A 67 5.40 -1.00 8.42
N ALA A 68 4.47 -1.91 8.70
CA ALA A 68 3.94 -2.13 10.04
C ALA A 68 5.04 -2.54 11.04
N LEU A 69 5.92 -3.47 10.64
CA LEU A 69 7.08 -3.87 11.46
C LEU A 69 8.00 -2.69 11.80
N LEU A 70 8.27 -1.82 10.82
CA LEU A 70 9.07 -0.62 11.02
C LEU A 70 8.45 0.33 12.05
N ILE A 71 7.13 0.53 11.99
CA ILE A 71 6.39 1.41 12.92
C ILE A 71 6.39 0.82 14.32
N ILE A 72 6.22 -0.50 14.47
CA ILE A 72 6.28 -1.19 15.77
C ILE A 72 7.65 -0.97 16.42
N VAL A 73 8.74 -1.11 15.65
CA VAL A 73 10.10 -0.85 16.14
C VAL A 73 10.25 0.63 16.53
N LEU A 74 9.78 1.55 15.70
CA LEU A 74 9.92 2.99 15.94
C LEU A 74 9.12 3.47 17.17
N SER A 75 7.97 2.85 17.41
CA SER A 75 7.15 3.06 18.61
C SER A 75 7.82 2.46 19.86
N TYR A 76 8.52 1.32 19.73
CA TYR A 76 9.36 0.78 20.81
C TYR A 76 10.53 1.69 21.19
N LEU A 77 11.10 2.44 20.24
CA LEU A 77 12.12 3.46 20.51
C LEU A 77 11.54 4.77 21.09
N GLY A 78 10.20 4.91 21.19
CA GLY A 78 9.54 6.11 21.69
C GLY A 78 9.61 7.31 20.76
N ILE A 79 9.99 7.11 19.49
CA ILE A 79 10.21 8.17 18.49
C ILE A 79 8.95 8.40 17.65
N ALA A 80 8.07 7.40 17.54
CA ALA A 80 6.83 7.52 16.78
C ALA A 80 5.58 7.10 17.60
N PHE A 81 4.59 7.97 17.47
CA PHE A 81 3.19 7.97 17.88
C PHE A 81 2.51 6.61 17.99
#